data_AF-A0A4D4K154-F1
#
_entry.id   AF-A0A4D4K154-F1
#
_cell.length_a   1.000
_cell.length_b   1.000
_cell.length_c   1.000
_cell.angle_alpha   90.00
_cell.angle_beta   90.00
_cell.angle_gamma   90.00
#
_symmetry.space_group_name_H-M   'P 1'
#
loop_
_entity.id
_entity.type
_entity.pdbx_description
1 polymer ?
#
loop_
_entity_poly.entity_id
_entity_poly.type
_entity_poly.pdbx_seq_one_letter_code
_entity_poly.pdbx_strand_id
1 'polypeptide(L)'
;MPATDDLEEYRGKRDFAKSAEPKGGVSRGEHGGAQPSFVVQIHDATTTHFDFRLEVDGVLKSWAVPKGPSGDPHDKRLAMPTEDHPLEYADFEGTIAEGEYGAGTVILWDEGTYRSTSADREGKEIPFAEALERGHASFQLRGHKLHGGYALTRIRQGTEREAWLLVKKGDTHGSRCRTPDPARARSVRTRRTLRQVAADADADSRQRR
;
A
#
# COMPACT_ATOMS: atom_id res chain seq x y z
N MET A 1 -23.66 12.28 13.92
CA MET A 1 -22.43 12.14 14.72
C MET A 1 -21.33 11.74 13.75
N PRO A 2 -20.31 12.58 13.49
CA PRO A 2 -19.28 12.25 12.51
C PRO A 2 -18.40 11.10 13.05
N ALA A 3 -18.14 10.13 12.18
CA ALA A 3 -17.26 9.00 12.45
C ALA A 3 -15.82 9.51 12.66
N THR A 4 -15.14 8.80 13.54
CA THR A 4 -13.83 9.02 14.14
C THR A 4 -12.71 9.36 13.16
N ASP A 5 -11.76 10.12 13.68
CA ASP A 5 -10.55 10.62 13.03
C ASP A 5 -9.58 9.46 12.74
N ASP A 6 -9.85 8.63 11.71
CA ASP A 6 -8.89 7.61 11.22
C ASP A 6 -7.57 8.27 10.74
N LEU A 7 -7.59 9.58 10.49
CA LEU A 7 -6.51 10.53 10.17
C LEU A 7 -5.53 10.88 11.31
N GLU A 8 -5.90 10.65 12.57
CA GLU A 8 -5.36 11.45 13.68
C GLU A 8 -3.92 11.07 14.00
N GLU A 9 -3.63 9.76 14.02
CA GLU A 9 -2.26 9.24 14.20
C GLU A 9 -1.34 9.65 13.05
N TYR A 10 -1.84 9.61 11.81
CA TYR A 10 -1.09 10.03 10.62
C TYR A 10 -0.68 11.51 10.71
N ARG A 11 -1.62 12.38 11.08
CA ARG A 11 -1.38 13.82 11.20
C ARG A 11 -0.53 14.17 12.42
N GLY A 12 -0.65 13.39 13.50
CA GLY A 12 0.09 13.62 14.74
C GLY A 12 1.57 13.26 14.66
N LYS A 13 1.95 12.28 13.83
CA LYS A 13 3.35 11.83 13.68
C LYS A 13 4.14 12.52 12.57
N ARG A 14 3.51 13.36 11.73
CA ARG A 14 4.16 13.94 10.55
C ARG A 14 4.32 15.45 10.66
N ASP A 15 5.52 15.91 10.36
CA ASP A 15 5.84 17.32 10.28
C ASP A 15 5.72 17.79 8.81
N PHE A 16 4.49 18.16 8.42
CA PHE A 16 4.16 18.63 7.06
C PHE A 16 4.86 19.94 6.64
N ALA A 17 5.63 20.54 7.55
CA ALA A 17 6.49 21.68 7.24
C ALA A 17 7.87 21.23 6.70
N LYS A 18 8.28 19.98 6.96
CA LYS A 18 9.56 19.40 6.56
C LYS A 18 9.45 18.35 5.46
N SER A 19 8.31 17.69 5.37
CA SER A 19 8.01 16.68 4.36
C SER A 19 7.06 17.21 3.29
N ALA A 20 7.28 16.85 2.03
CA ALA A 20 6.38 17.15 0.90
C ALA A 20 5.10 16.25 0.88
N GLU A 21 4.78 15.65 2.02
CA GLU A 21 3.69 14.69 2.16
C GLU A 21 2.33 15.41 2.20
N PRO A 22 1.28 14.87 1.56
CA PRO A 22 -0.03 15.48 1.59
C PRO A 22 -0.67 15.38 2.98
N LYS A 23 -1.34 16.48 3.39
CA LYS A 23 -2.01 16.61 4.69
C LYS A 23 -3.29 15.77 4.82
N GLY A 24 -3.78 15.22 3.72
CA GLY A 24 -5.06 14.50 3.66
C GLY A 24 -6.22 15.49 3.70
N GLY A 25 -6.62 15.98 2.53
CA GLY A 25 -7.91 16.63 2.33
C GLY A 25 -9.02 15.58 2.45
N VAL A 26 -10.00 15.85 3.33
CA VAL A 26 -11.23 15.06 3.43
C VAL A 26 -12.05 15.21 2.15
N SER A 27 -11.66 14.49 1.11
CA SER A 27 -12.51 14.26 -0.04
C SER A 27 -13.52 13.21 0.39
N ARG A 28 -14.64 13.67 0.94
CA ARG A 28 -15.88 12.88 1.02
C ARG A 28 -16.37 12.66 -0.42
N GLY A 29 -15.66 11.81 -1.14
CA GLY A 29 -16.06 11.33 -2.44
C GLY A 29 -17.08 10.24 -2.22
N GLU A 30 -18.33 10.56 -2.50
CA GLU A 30 -19.40 9.61 -2.74
C GLU A 30 -19.01 8.68 -3.90
N HIS A 31 -18.09 7.74 -3.68
CA HIS A 31 -17.73 6.71 -4.67
C HIS A 31 -18.68 5.52 -4.53
N GLY A 32 -19.99 5.78 -4.60
CA GLY A 32 -21.05 4.76 -4.70
C GLY A 32 -21.06 4.01 -6.04
N GLY A 33 -19.90 3.80 -6.67
CA GLY A 33 -19.78 3.18 -7.98
C GLY A 33 -18.39 3.16 -8.64
N ALA A 34 -17.37 3.85 -8.08
CA ALA A 34 -16.00 3.72 -8.55
C ALA A 34 -15.34 2.48 -7.90
N GLN A 35 -14.58 1.71 -8.68
CA GLN A 35 -13.83 0.58 -8.10
C GLN A 35 -12.75 1.14 -7.15
N PRO A 36 -12.63 0.60 -5.93
CA PRO A 36 -11.65 1.10 -4.98
C PRO A 36 -10.24 0.95 -5.54
N SER A 37 -9.40 1.95 -5.26
CA SER A 37 -8.03 1.99 -5.77
C SER A 37 -7.06 1.18 -4.91
N PHE A 38 -5.99 0.69 -5.51
CA PHE A 38 -4.86 0.16 -4.76
C PHE A 38 -3.56 0.77 -5.28
N VAL A 39 -2.60 0.85 -4.37
CA VAL A 39 -1.27 1.33 -4.66
C VAL A 39 -0.25 0.44 -3.96
N VAL A 40 0.88 0.24 -4.62
CA VAL A 40 2.04 -0.42 -4.06
C VAL A 40 3.22 0.51 -4.22
N GLN A 41 3.77 0.97 -3.11
CA GLN A 41 4.99 1.77 -3.07
C GLN A 41 6.16 0.89 -2.66
N ILE A 42 7.35 1.14 -3.24
CA ILE A 42 8.58 0.59 -2.69
C ILE A 42 9.21 1.66 -1.85
N HIS A 43 9.51 1.30 -0.61
CA HIS A 43 10.11 2.17 0.37
C HIS A 43 11.49 1.64 0.74
N ASP A 44 12.51 2.39 0.32
CA ASP A 44 13.91 2.16 0.65
C ASP A 44 14.29 2.96 1.89
N ALA A 45 13.87 2.44 3.05
CA ALA A 45 14.30 2.90 4.36
C ALA A 45 15.52 2.09 4.85
N THR A 46 15.70 1.92 6.17
CA THR A 46 16.75 1.03 6.73
C THR A 46 16.67 -0.41 6.19
N THR A 47 15.47 -0.86 5.83
CA THR A 47 15.26 -2.11 5.11
C THR A 47 14.25 -1.85 4.00
N THR A 48 14.60 -2.20 2.77
CA THR A 48 13.71 -2.05 1.63
C THR A 48 12.47 -2.93 1.83
N HIS A 49 11.29 -2.33 1.75
CA HIS A 49 10.01 -3.03 1.83
C HIS A 49 9.01 -2.45 0.83
N PHE A 50 7.92 -3.18 0.60
CA PHE A 50 6.84 -2.77 -0.28
C PHE A 50 5.64 -2.37 0.58
N ASP A 51 5.25 -1.12 0.56
CA ASP A 51 4.02 -0.65 1.19
C ASP A 51 2.85 -0.94 0.25
N PHE A 52 2.04 -1.91 0.64
CA PHE A 52 0.83 -2.28 -0.05
C PHE A 52 -0.34 -1.54 0.57
N ARG A 53 -1.10 -0.76 -0.21
CA ARG A 53 -2.21 0.04 0.31
C ARG A 53 -3.47 -0.16 -0.51
N LEU A 54 -4.59 -0.24 0.18
CA LEU A 54 -5.93 -0.43 -0.38
C LEU A 54 -6.84 0.69 0.11
N GLU A 55 -7.59 1.29 -0.81
CA GLU A 55 -8.63 2.24 -0.48
C GLU A 55 -9.85 1.54 0.14
N VAL A 56 -10.12 1.79 1.41
CA VAL A 56 -11.25 1.24 2.16
C VAL A 56 -11.92 2.39 2.91
N ASP A 57 -13.23 2.58 2.70
CA ASP A 57 -14.03 3.62 3.39
C ASP A 57 -13.44 5.04 3.33
N GLY A 58 -12.72 5.36 2.25
CA GLY A 58 -12.12 6.69 2.03
C GLY A 58 -10.73 6.89 2.67
N VAL A 59 -10.12 5.84 3.21
CA VAL A 59 -8.73 5.84 3.70
C VAL A 59 -7.90 4.75 3.02
N LEU A 60 -6.58 4.92 2.98
CA LEU A 60 -5.66 3.88 2.52
C LEU A 60 -5.23 2.99 3.69
N LYS A 61 -5.91 1.86 3.85
CA LYS A 61 -5.43 0.79 4.73
C LYS A 61 -4.10 0.28 4.18
N SER A 62 -3.06 0.27 5.03
CA SER A 62 -1.68 0.11 4.59
C SER A 62 -1.01 -1.09 5.27
N TRP A 63 -0.16 -1.79 4.51
CA TRP A 63 0.62 -2.93 4.99
C TRP A 63 2.04 -2.92 4.42
N ALA A 64 3.03 -3.02 5.29
CA ALA A 64 4.43 -3.22 4.90
C ALA A 64 4.69 -4.70 4.57
N VAL A 65 5.15 -4.97 3.35
CA VAL A 65 5.47 -6.30 2.81
C VAL A 65 6.96 -6.36 2.47
N PRO A 66 7.82 -6.85 3.39
CA PRO A 66 9.28 -6.80 3.21
C PRO A 66 9.79 -7.51 1.95
N LYS A 67 9.15 -8.63 1.60
CA LYS A 67 9.51 -9.44 0.42
C LYS A 67 8.71 -9.07 -0.84
N GLY A 68 7.86 -8.05 -0.76
CA GLY A 68 6.96 -7.64 -1.84
C GLY A 68 5.85 -8.64 -2.17
N PRO A 69 4.82 -8.21 -2.92
CA PRO A 69 3.75 -9.09 -3.39
C PRO A 69 4.31 -10.14 -4.38
N SER A 70 3.83 -11.39 -4.29
CA SER A 70 4.22 -12.46 -5.21
C SER A 70 3.13 -12.75 -6.22
N GLY A 71 3.52 -13.04 -7.46
CA GLY A 71 2.66 -13.61 -8.49
C GLY A 71 2.46 -15.13 -8.33
N ASP A 72 3.10 -15.76 -7.34
CA ASP A 72 3.04 -17.20 -7.10
C ASP A 72 2.04 -17.53 -5.96
N PRO A 73 1.08 -18.44 -6.18
CA PRO A 73 0.10 -18.83 -5.16
C PRO A 73 0.67 -19.66 -4.01
N HIS A 74 1.86 -20.23 -4.15
CA HIS A 74 2.57 -20.94 -3.08
C HIS A 74 3.41 -20.00 -2.20
N ASP A 75 3.67 -18.77 -2.65
CA ASP A 75 4.39 -17.77 -1.87
C ASP A 75 3.47 -17.11 -0.84
N LYS A 76 3.77 -17.34 0.44
CA LYS A 76 3.13 -16.64 1.56
C LYS A 76 3.95 -15.41 1.90
N ARG A 77 3.44 -14.22 1.57
CA ARG A 77 4.13 -12.95 1.85
C ARG A 77 3.61 -12.36 3.15
N LEU A 78 4.53 -12.06 4.07
CA LEU A 78 4.21 -11.39 5.32
C LEU A 78 3.86 -9.93 5.03
N ALA A 79 2.70 -9.50 5.51
CA ALA A 79 2.18 -8.13 5.42
C ALA A 79 1.92 -7.63 6.84
N MET A 80 2.70 -6.65 7.30
CA MET A 80 2.54 -6.05 8.61
C MET A 80 1.64 -4.82 8.46
N PRO A 81 0.51 -4.73 9.17
CA PRO A 81 -0.35 -3.56 9.07
C PRO A 81 0.42 -2.34 9.58
N THR A 82 0.31 -1.25 8.83
CA THR A 82 0.87 0.06 9.16
C THR A 82 -0.26 1.06 9.32
N GLU A 83 0.08 2.29 9.67
CA GLU A 83 -0.89 3.36 9.89
C GLU A 83 -1.68 3.66 8.62
N ASP A 84 -2.91 4.12 8.80
CA ASP A 84 -3.76 4.50 7.68
C ASP A 84 -3.24 5.78 7.02
N HIS A 85 -3.38 5.87 5.70
CA HIS A 85 -2.87 7.02 4.94
C HIS A 85 -4.02 7.70 4.18
N PRO A 86 -3.90 9.01 3.90
CA PRO A 86 -4.88 9.70 3.07
C PRO A 86 -4.77 9.23 1.63
N LEU A 87 -5.88 9.30 0.88
CA LEU A 87 -5.93 8.92 -0.53
C LEU A 87 -4.88 9.64 -1.38
N GLU A 88 -4.59 10.90 -1.07
CA GLU A 88 -3.56 11.70 -1.75
C GLU A 88 -2.15 11.10 -1.63
N TYR A 89 -1.88 10.29 -0.60
CA TYR A 89 -0.59 9.62 -0.44
C TYR A 89 -0.40 8.50 -1.47
N ALA A 90 -1.47 8.03 -2.12
CA ALA A 90 -1.36 7.04 -3.18
C ALA A 90 -0.51 7.54 -4.34
N ASP A 91 -0.51 8.84 -4.64
CA ASP A 91 0.28 9.41 -5.74
C ASP A 91 1.69 9.88 -5.31
N PHE A 92 2.05 9.70 -4.03
CA PHE A 92 3.31 10.22 -3.50
C PHE A 92 4.52 9.40 -4.00
N GLU A 93 5.49 10.10 -4.57
CA GLU A 93 6.80 9.59 -4.96
C GLU A 93 7.85 10.65 -4.64
N GLY A 94 8.90 10.27 -3.92
CA GLY A 94 9.91 11.21 -3.46
C GLY A 94 10.84 10.61 -2.40
N THR A 95 11.62 11.47 -1.76
CA THR A 95 12.51 11.08 -0.66
C THR A 95 12.04 11.76 0.62
N ILE A 96 11.90 10.97 1.68
CA ILE A 96 11.60 11.43 3.03
C ILE A 96 12.93 11.67 3.74
N ALA A 97 13.09 12.85 4.31
CA ALA A 97 14.35 13.29 4.91
C ALA A 97 14.79 12.38 6.06
N GLU A 98 16.11 12.24 6.23
CA GLU A 98 16.70 11.50 7.35
C GLU A 98 16.29 12.13 8.69
N GLY A 99 15.71 11.31 9.58
CA GLY A 99 15.21 11.75 10.89
C GLY A 99 13.69 11.92 10.96
N GLU A 100 12.99 11.94 9.82
CA GLU A 100 11.53 11.90 9.78
C GLU A 100 11.01 10.45 9.81
N TYR A 101 9.76 10.26 10.22
CA TYR A 101 9.14 8.95 10.27
C TYR A 101 8.98 8.38 8.85
N GLY A 102 9.67 7.28 8.56
CA GLY A 102 9.73 6.74 7.20
C GLY A 102 10.84 7.38 6.35
N ALA A 103 11.93 7.87 6.96
CA ALA A 103 13.13 8.29 6.24
C ALA A 103 13.58 7.24 5.21
N GLY A 104 13.68 7.66 3.95
CA GLY A 104 13.94 6.75 2.85
C GLY A 104 13.42 7.26 1.51
N THR A 105 13.72 6.53 0.44
CA THR A 105 13.18 6.85 -0.89
C THR A 105 11.94 6.02 -1.16
N VAL A 106 10.86 6.67 -1.56
CA VAL A 106 9.56 6.07 -1.87
C VAL A 106 9.30 6.23 -3.36
N ILE A 107 9.03 5.12 -4.04
CA ILE A 107 8.59 5.12 -5.44
C ILE A 107 7.27 4.40 -5.61
N LEU A 108 6.45 4.85 -6.57
CA LEU A 108 5.18 4.20 -6.88
C LEU A 108 5.42 2.99 -7.78
N TRP A 109 5.47 1.80 -7.20
CA TRP A 109 5.77 0.58 -7.93
C TRP A 109 4.60 0.04 -8.73
N ASP A 110 3.38 0.11 -8.21
CA ASP A 110 2.18 -0.29 -8.93
C ASP A 110 0.98 0.55 -8.48
N GLU A 111 0.07 0.82 -9.39
CA GLU A 111 -1.23 1.43 -9.09
C GLU A 111 -2.30 0.70 -9.91
N GLY A 112 -3.53 0.75 -9.43
CA GLY A 112 -4.66 0.20 -10.15
C GLY A 112 -5.95 0.24 -9.35
N THR A 113 -6.91 -0.55 -9.80
CA THR A 113 -8.15 -0.77 -9.06
C THR A 113 -8.22 -2.19 -8.53
N TYR A 114 -8.98 -2.38 -7.47
CA TYR A 114 -9.29 -3.70 -6.98
C TYR A 114 -10.80 -3.90 -6.84
N ARG A 115 -11.21 -5.16 -6.83
CA ARG A 115 -12.58 -5.55 -6.53
C ARG A 115 -12.58 -6.47 -5.33
N SER A 116 -13.35 -6.13 -4.29
CA SER A 116 -13.62 -7.08 -3.21
C SER A 116 -14.36 -8.29 -3.78
N THR A 117 -13.83 -9.48 -3.52
CA THR A 117 -14.47 -10.76 -3.81
C THR A 117 -14.72 -11.53 -2.50
N SER A 118 -14.65 -10.83 -1.37
CA SER A 118 -14.90 -11.38 -0.05
C SER A 118 -16.37 -11.75 0.04
N ALA A 119 -16.62 -13.00 0.36
CA ALA A 119 -17.96 -13.50 0.60
C ALA A 119 -18.06 -14.02 2.04
N ASP A 120 -19.21 -13.83 2.66
CA ASP A 120 -19.56 -14.48 3.92
C ASP A 120 -19.68 -16.01 3.74
N ARG A 121 -19.80 -16.76 4.85
CA ARG A 121 -20.15 -18.19 4.86
C ARG A 121 -21.45 -18.47 4.10
N GLU A 122 -22.36 -17.50 4.02
CA GLU A 122 -23.60 -17.58 3.24
C GLU A 122 -23.45 -17.21 1.75
N GLY A 123 -22.23 -16.91 1.28
CA GLY A 123 -21.97 -16.54 -0.12
C GLY A 123 -22.37 -15.11 -0.49
N LYS A 124 -22.75 -14.29 0.49
CA LYS A 124 -23.07 -12.88 0.30
C LYS A 124 -21.80 -12.05 0.21
N GLU A 125 -21.69 -11.17 -0.79
CA GLU A 125 -20.59 -10.21 -0.89
C GLU A 125 -20.57 -9.34 0.38
N ILE A 126 -19.45 -9.38 1.12
CA ILE A 126 -19.25 -8.55 2.30
C ILE A 126 -18.31 -7.38 1.96
N PRO A 127 -18.52 -6.21 2.57
CA PRO A 127 -17.63 -5.08 2.40
C PRO A 127 -16.21 -5.44 2.87
N PHE A 128 -15.22 -4.81 2.23
CA PHE A 128 -13.81 -5.14 2.47
C PHE A 128 -13.40 -4.86 3.92
N ALA A 129 -13.91 -3.78 4.52
CA ALA A 129 -13.71 -3.46 5.93
C ALA A 129 -14.14 -4.62 6.84
N GLU A 130 -15.35 -5.15 6.65
CA GLU A 130 -15.84 -6.28 7.45
C GLU A 130 -15.01 -7.55 7.22
N ALA A 131 -14.53 -7.78 5.99
CA ALA A 131 -13.64 -8.90 5.69
C ALA A 131 -12.29 -8.79 6.42
N LEU A 132 -11.75 -7.57 6.56
CA LEU A 132 -10.57 -7.31 7.38
C LEU A 132 -10.85 -7.52 8.87
N GLU A 133 -12.00 -7.08 9.39
CA GLU A 133 -12.36 -7.31 10.78
C GLU A 133 -12.48 -8.80 11.12
N ARG A 134 -12.98 -9.60 10.16
CA ARG A 134 -13.02 -11.07 10.23
C ARG A 134 -11.64 -11.73 10.13
N GLY A 135 -10.60 -10.98 9.73
CA GLY A 135 -9.24 -11.47 9.57
C GLY A 135 -9.00 -12.24 8.27
N HIS A 136 -9.93 -12.21 7.31
CA HIS A 136 -9.73 -12.83 5.99
C HIS A 136 -10.46 -12.04 4.92
N ALA A 137 -9.70 -11.41 4.03
CA ALA A 137 -10.21 -10.64 2.91
C ALA A 137 -9.71 -11.23 1.57
N SER A 138 -10.63 -11.48 0.65
CA SER A 138 -10.32 -11.93 -0.72
C SER A 138 -10.66 -10.84 -1.72
N PHE A 139 -9.74 -10.47 -2.60
CA PHE A 139 -9.93 -9.40 -3.55
C PHE A 139 -9.21 -9.69 -4.87
N GLN A 140 -9.71 -9.10 -5.96
CA GLN A 140 -9.09 -9.19 -7.27
C GLN A 140 -8.40 -7.87 -7.59
N LEU A 141 -7.09 -7.90 -7.80
CA LEU A 141 -6.29 -6.75 -8.21
C LEU A 141 -6.28 -6.61 -9.73
N ARG A 142 -6.34 -5.36 -10.20
CA ARG A 142 -6.19 -4.94 -11.59
C ARG A 142 -5.26 -3.73 -11.66
N GLY A 143 -3.96 -3.97 -11.51
CA GLY A 143 -2.92 -2.97 -11.71
C GLY A 143 -2.13 -3.18 -12.98
N HIS A 144 -1.08 -2.38 -13.11
CA HIS A 144 -0.14 -2.45 -14.23
C HIS A 144 0.79 -3.66 -14.11
N LYS A 145 1.16 -4.05 -12.89
CA LYS A 145 2.08 -5.18 -12.61
C LYS A 145 1.38 -6.32 -11.88
N LEU A 146 0.52 -6.01 -10.92
CA LEU A 146 -0.26 -6.99 -10.17
C LEU A 146 -1.66 -7.13 -10.74
N HIS A 147 -1.95 -8.32 -11.26
CA HIS A 147 -3.29 -8.70 -11.69
C HIS A 147 -3.69 -10.07 -11.17
N GLY A 148 -4.98 -10.24 -10.88
CA GLY A 148 -5.60 -11.51 -10.47
C GLY A 148 -6.08 -11.52 -9.02
N GLY A 149 -6.52 -12.70 -8.55
CA GLY A 149 -7.04 -12.87 -7.20
C GLY A 149 -5.93 -12.89 -6.14
N TYR A 150 -6.16 -12.20 -5.03
CA TYR A 150 -5.32 -12.16 -3.83
C TYR A 150 -6.19 -12.38 -2.60
N ALA A 151 -5.58 -12.93 -1.56
CA ALA A 151 -6.19 -13.12 -0.25
C ALA A 151 -5.25 -12.59 0.82
N LEU A 152 -5.78 -11.78 1.72
CA LEU A 152 -5.11 -11.27 2.90
C LEU A 152 -5.70 -11.97 4.12
N THR A 153 -4.89 -12.76 4.82
CA THR A 153 -5.32 -13.54 5.99
C THR A 153 -4.51 -13.14 7.21
N ARG A 154 -5.19 -12.77 8.29
CA ARG A 154 -4.55 -12.46 9.57
C ARG A 154 -4.08 -13.75 10.22
N ILE A 155 -2.79 -13.80 10.58
CA ILE A 155 -2.18 -14.99 11.20
C ILE A 155 -1.77 -14.79 12.64
N ARG A 156 -1.61 -13.54 13.09
CA ARG A 156 -1.26 -13.21 14.48
C ARG A 156 -2.08 -12.02 14.98
N GLN A 157 -2.63 -12.18 16.18
CA GLN A 157 -3.36 -11.16 16.93
C GLN A 157 -2.96 -11.33 18.41
N GLY A 158 -2.37 -10.31 19.03
CA GLY A 158 -1.90 -10.37 20.42
C GLY A 158 -0.90 -9.25 20.79
N THR A 159 -0.19 -9.40 21.91
CA THR A 159 0.86 -8.47 22.42
C THR A 159 2.09 -8.35 21.51
N GLU A 160 2.17 -9.18 20.48
CA GLU A 160 3.22 -9.19 19.46
C GLU A 160 2.61 -8.70 18.15
N ARG A 161 3.32 -7.77 17.48
CA ARG A 161 2.89 -7.03 16.28
C ARG A 161 1.97 -7.83 15.37
N GLU A 162 0.80 -7.27 15.07
CA GLU A 162 -0.19 -7.85 14.16
C GLU A 162 0.46 -8.24 12.83
N ALA A 163 0.14 -9.43 12.33
CA ALA A 163 0.73 -9.93 11.10
C ALA A 163 -0.32 -10.57 10.20
N TRP A 164 -0.27 -10.19 8.93
CA TRP A 164 -1.10 -10.69 7.86
C TRP A 164 -0.25 -11.46 6.85
N LEU A 165 -0.90 -12.36 6.13
CA LEU A 165 -0.34 -13.05 4.99
C LEU A 165 -1.07 -12.61 3.75
N LEU A 166 -0.33 -12.02 2.82
CA LEU A 166 -0.76 -11.80 1.45
C LEU A 166 -0.40 -13.04 0.62
N VAL A 167 -1.41 -13.70 0.06
CA VAL A 167 -1.26 -14.89 -0.77
C VAL A 167 -2.02 -14.67 -2.06
N LYS A 168 -1.42 -15.02 -3.20
CA LYS A 168 -2.14 -14.99 -4.47
C LYS A 168 -3.12 -16.16 -4.52
N LYS A 169 -4.39 -15.89 -4.82
CA LYS A 169 -5.37 -16.95 -5.10
C LYS A 169 -5.02 -17.57 -6.45
N GLY A 170 -4.92 -18.90 -6.50
CA GLY A 170 -4.66 -19.61 -7.75
C GLY A 170 -5.74 -19.29 -8.77
N ASP A 171 -5.38 -18.56 -9.82
CA ASP A 171 -6.24 -18.31 -10.96
C ASP A 171 -5.70 -19.10 -12.15
N THR A 172 -6.60 -19.57 -13.01
CA THR A 172 -6.27 -20.23 -14.29
C THR A 172 -5.27 -19.44 -15.14
N HIS A 173 -5.23 -18.11 -14.98
CA HIS A 173 -4.20 -17.26 -15.55
C HIS A 173 -2.97 -17.20 -14.65
N GLY A 174 -2.22 -18.31 -14.61
CA GLY A 174 -0.92 -18.44 -13.93
C GLY A 174 0.15 -17.54 -14.54
N SER A 175 0.00 -16.23 -14.36
CA SER A 175 1.02 -15.25 -14.67
C SER A 175 2.13 -15.43 -13.62
N ARG A 176 3.21 -16.10 -14.02
CA ARG A 176 4.43 -16.30 -13.21
C ARG A 176 5.20 -14.98 -13.00
N CYS A 177 4.50 -13.91 -12.63
CA CYS A 177 5.11 -12.63 -12.39
C CYS A 177 5.87 -12.73 -11.07
N ARG A 178 7.15 -13.10 -11.17
CA ARG A 178 8.08 -13.14 -10.05
C ARG A 178 8.10 -11.76 -9.40
N THR A 179 8.12 -11.70 -8.07
CA THR A 179 8.33 -10.43 -7.35
C THR A 179 9.58 -9.78 -7.93
N PRO A 180 9.49 -8.57 -8.52
CA PRO A 180 10.67 -7.95 -9.10
C PRO A 180 11.64 -7.56 -8.01
N ASP A 181 12.92 -7.57 -8.38
CA ASP A 181 13.98 -7.07 -7.54
C ASP A 181 13.72 -5.58 -7.21
N PRO A 182 13.60 -5.21 -5.92
CA PRO A 182 13.25 -3.84 -5.52
C PRO A 182 14.28 -2.82 -6.02
N ALA A 183 15.56 -3.18 -6.16
CA ALA A 183 16.60 -2.29 -6.67
C ALA A 183 16.52 -2.06 -8.19
N ARG A 184 15.88 -2.95 -8.94
CA ARG A 184 15.62 -2.80 -10.39
C ARG A 184 14.21 -2.35 -10.71
N ALA A 185 13.36 -2.26 -9.70
CA ALA A 185 11.98 -1.84 -9.84
C ALA A 185 11.92 -0.38 -10.31
N ARG A 186 11.00 -0.13 -11.25
CA ARG A 186 10.74 1.19 -11.81
C ARG A 186 9.35 1.63 -11.44
N SER A 187 9.23 2.92 -11.16
CA SER A 187 7.95 3.58 -10.96
C SER A 187 7.03 3.39 -12.16
N VAL A 188 5.74 3.18 -11.93
CA VAL A 188 4.75 3.12 -13.03
C VAL A 188 4.52 4.50 -13.63
N ARG A 189 4.54 5.55 -12.80
CA ARG A 189 4.34 6.94 -13.22
C ARG A 189 5.55 7.51 -13.95
N THR A 190 6.69 7.54 -13.27
CA THR A 190 7.86 8.27 -13.75
C THR A 190 8.88 7.38 -14.44
N ARG A 191 8.73 6.05 -14.35
CA ARG A 191 9.71 5.03 -14.80
C ARG A 191 11.10 5.19 -14.16
N ARG A 192 11.21 6.01 -13.12
CA ARG A 192 12.43 6.22 -12.33
C ARG A 192 12.65 5.04 -11.38
N THR A 193 13.90 4.77 -11.06
CA THR A 193 14.28 3.82 -10.01
C THR A 193 14.50 4.54 -8.68
N LEU A 194 14.53 3.80 -7.57
CA LEU A 194 14.87 4.33 -6.24
C LEU A 194 16.13 5.20 -6.28
N ARG A 195 17.20 4.69 -6.93
CA ARG A 195 18.46 5.42 -7.06
C ARG A 195 18.33 6.74 -7.82
N GLN A 196 17.46 6.79 -8.84
CA GLN A 196 17.25 8.02 -9.60
C GLN A 196 16.47 9.05 -8.78
N VAL A 197 15.44 8.62 -8.03
CA VAL A 197 14.68 9.52 -7.15
C VAL A 197 15.56 10.04 -6.02
N ALA A 198 16.36 9.17 -5.40
CA ALA A 198 17.34 9.57 -4.38
C ALA A 198 18.37 10.57 -4.91
N ALA A 199 18.85 10.38 -6.15
CA ALA A 199 19.81 11.29 -6.77
C ALA A 199 19.20 12.65 -7.14
N ASP A 200 17.94 12.67 -7.59
CA ASP A 200 17.20 13.90 -7.91
C ASP A 200 16.95 14.74 -6.65
N ALA A 201 16.63 14.09 -5.53
CA ALA A 201 16.45 14.74 -4.23
C ALA A 201 17.75 15.33 -3.68
N ASP A 202 18.88 14.63 -3.81
CA ASP A 202 20.21 15.16 -3.44
C ASP A 202 20.60 16.36 -4.32
N ALA A 203 20.24 16.34 -5.60
CA ALA A 203 20.48 17.44 -6.53
C ALA A 203 19.65 18.69 -6.20
N ASP A 204 18.36 18.55 -5.87
CA ASP A 204 17.50 19.67 -5.43
C ASP A 204 18.00 20.27 -4.10
N SER A 205 18.39 19.41 -3.16
CA SER A 205 18.94 19.81 -1.85
C SER A 205 20.22 20.62 -1.97
N ARG A 206 21.07 20.33 -2.98
CA ARG A 206 22.30 21.09 -3.27
C ARG A 206 22.04 22.39 -4.01
N GLN A 207 20.98 22.48 -4.80
CA GLN A 207 20.62 23.69 -5.55
C GLN A 207 19.93 24.76 -4.69
N ARG A 208 19.37 24.36 -3.54
CA ARG A 208 18.73 25.24 -2.55
C ARG A 208 19.67 25.77 -1.46
N ARG A 209 20.96 25.42 -1.50
CA ARG A 209 22.01 25.94 -0.61
C ARG A 209 22.83 27.02 -1.30
#